data_AF-A0A061GN29-F1
#
_entry.id   AF-A0A061GN29-F1
#
_cell.length_a   1.000
_cell.length_b   1.000
_cell.length_c   1.000
_cell.angle_alpha   90.00
_cell.angle_beta   90.00
_cell.angle_gamma   90.00
#
_symmetry.space_group_name_H-M   'P 1'
#
loop_
_entity.id
_entity.type
_entity.pdbx_description
1 polymer ?
#
loop_
_entity_poly.entity_id
_entity_poly.type
_entity_poly.pdbx_seq_one_letter_code
_entity_poly.pdbx_strand_id
1 'polypeptide(L)'
;MKSVTRFIKNMDGTLLTPLRKQCWARFCNAFLLEAKWLATGHLPKAEEYLENAIVTTGAHVALAHAFFLVDQGITKREGDLLAKIPGIISSAANIVCQWDDLGSAKDENQEGRDGSYVNLYIKEHLGISVQGAREHVMQIILDAWKRLNQESCPPNPFSPCFTKVCLNGARMAPLMYNYDEHQNLPALEEHVQVNAARKLSYLGYL
;
A
#
# COMPACT_ATOMS: atom_id res chain seq x y z
N MET A 1 20.53 -3.44 21.36
CA MET A 1 20.94 -2.12 20.81
C MET A 1 22.26 -2.13 20.04
N LYS A 2 23.39 -2.63 20.58
CA LYS A 2 24.69 -2.61 19.86
C LYS A 2 24.76 -3.46 18.56
N SER A 3 23.87 -4.44 18.40
CA SER A 3 23.79 -5.27 17.17
C SER A 3 23.10 -4.57 16.00
N VAL A 4 22.13 -3.69 16.26
CA VAL A 4 21.38 -2.95 15.23
C VAL A 4 22.23 -1.83 14.64
N THR A 5 23.01 -1.13 15.49
CA THR A 5 23.92 -0.06 15.05
C THR A 5 25.11 -0.60 14.25
N ARG A 6 25.54 -1.84 14.51
CA ARG A 6 26.57 -2.54 13.72
C ARG A 6 26.02 -3.03 12.39
N PHE A 7 24.75 -3.45 12.35
CA PHE A 7 24.04 -3.87 11.14
C PHE A 7 23.82 -2.71 10.16
N ILE A 8 23.46 -1.52 10.66
CA ILE A 8 23.33 -0.30 9.84
C ILE A 8 24.69 0.16 9.26
N LYS A 9 25.80 -0.10 9.96
CA LYS A 9 27.16 0.25 9.51
C LYS A 9 27.80 -0.75 8.53
N ASN A 10 27.29 -2.00 8.47
CA ASN A 10 27.88 -3.08 7.67
C ASN A 10 27.11 -3.38 6.37
N MET A 11 25.98 -2.73 6.12
CA MET A 11 25.34 -2.76 4.79
C MET A 11 26.01 -1.74 3.87
N ASP A 12 26.26 -2.15 2.63
CA ASP A 12 26.91 -1.32 1.61
C ASP A 12 26.08 -0.05 1.34
N GLY A 13 26.43 1.04 2.03
CA GLY A 13 25.70 2.31 1.99
C GLY A 13 25.64 2.95 0.60
N THR A 14 26.43 2.44 -0.35
CA THR A 14 26.48 2.92 -1.73
C THR A 14 25.25 2.55 -2.56
N LEU A 15 24.61 1.39 -2.32
CA LEU A 15 23.43 0.91 -3.05
C LEU A 15 22.10 1.31 -2.38
N LEU A 16 22.08 1.36 -1.05
CA LEU A 16 20.88 1.62 -0.26
C LEU A 16 20.37 3.06 -0.42
N THR A 17 21.29 4.04 -0.41
CA THR A 17 20.94 5.46 -0.49
C THR A 17 20.32 5.84 -1.84
N PRO A 18 20.86 5.42 -3.01
CA PRO A 18 20.22 5.66 -4.31
C PRO A 18 18.82 5.03 -4.43
N LEU A 19 18.64 3.79 -3.99
CA LEU A 19 17.34 3.09 -4.06
C LEU A 19 16.27 3.81 -3.24
N ARG A 20 16.60 4.21 -2.01
CA ARG A 20 15.69 5.00 -1.17
C ARG A 20 15.32 6.32 -1.84
N LYS A 21 16.30 7.05 -2.37
CA LYS A 21 16.06 8.31 -3.09
C LYS A 21 15.15 8.09 -4.30
N GLN A 22 15.30 7.00 -5.03
CA GLN A 22 14.45 6.69 -6.19
C GLN A 22 13.00 6.40 -5.78
N CYS A 23 12.78 5.59 -4.74
CA CYS A 23 11.42 5.33 -4.22
C CYS A 23 10.72 6.63 -3.80
N TRP A 24 11.42 7.45 -3.01
CA TRP A 24 10.90 8.76 -2.58
C TRP A 24 10.68 9.73 -3.73
N ALA A 25 11.58 9.78 -4.71
CA ALA A 25 11.41 10.63 -5.89
C ALA A 25 10.19 10.22 -6.71
N ARG A 26 9.95 8.91 -6.90
CA ARG A 26 8.76 8.41 -7.59
C ARG A 26 7.48 8.79 -6.86
N PHE A 27 7.46 8.62 -5.54
CA PHE A 27 6.36 9.01 -4.66
C PHE A 27 6.06 10.51 -4.74
N CYS A 28 7.07 11.36 -4.59
CA CYS A 28 6.90 12.82 -4.68
C CYS A 28 6.45 13.27 -6.07
N ASN A 29 6.93 12.64 -7.14
CA ASN A 29 6.50 12.95 -8.51
C ASN A 29 5.02 12.59 -8.75
N ALA A 30 4.56 11.48 -8.17
CA ALA A 30 3.17 11.05 -8.26
C ALA A 30 2.23 12.01 -7.49
N PHE A 31 2.63 12.43 -6.29
CA PHE A 31 1.93 13.49 -5.54
C PHE A 31 1.89 14.82 -6.29
N LEU A 32 3.00 15.19 -6.94
CA LEU A 32 3.06 16.40 -7.77
C LEU A 32 2.12 16.30 -8.98
N LEU A 33 1.94 15.10 -9.55
CA LEU A 33 1.00 14.88 -10.65
C LEU A 33 -0.45 15.09 -10.20
N GLU A 34 -0.84 14.51 -9.06
CA GLU A 34 -2.17 14.74 -8.46
C GLU A 34 -2.40 16.23 -8.13
N ALA A 35 -1.40 16.89 -7.55
CA ALA A 35 -1.47 18.32 -7.27
C ALA A 35 -1.67 19.15 -8.55
N LYS A 36 -1.07 18.75 -9.68
CA LYS A 36 -1.30 19.38 -10.98
C LYS A 36 -2.71 19.13 -11.48
N TRP A 37 -3.21 17.90 -11.42
CA TRP A 37 -4.58 17.58 -11.82
C TRP A 37 -5.59 18.42 -11.05
N LEU A 38 -5.42 18.52 -9.73
CA LEU A 38 -6.23 19.35 -8.86
C LEU A 38 -6.14 20.84 -9.22
N ALA A 39 -4.93 21.38 -9.40
CA ALA A 39 -4.71 22.79 -9.69
C ALA A 39 -5.26 23.23 -11.06
N THR A 40 -5.24 22.34 -12.07
CA THR A 40 -5.75 22.64 -13.41
C THR A 40 -7.20 22.22 -13.61
N GLY A 41 -7.83 21.56 -12.63
CA GLY A 41 -9.14 20.92 -12.79
C GLY A 41 -9.14 19.82 -13.86
N HIS A 42 -7.97 19.20 -14.11
CA HIS A 42 -7.88 18.11 -15.07
C HIS A 42 -8.46 16.85 -14.46
N LEU A 43 -9.39 16.23 -15.18
CA LEU A 43 -9.97 14.94 -14.79
C LEU A 43 -9.22 13.83 -15.55
N PRO A 44 -8.33 13.07 -14.90
CA PRO A 44 -7.66 11.95 -15.56
C PRO A 44 -8.65 10.84 -15.90
N LYS A 45 -8.26 9.94 -16.80
CA LYS A 45 -8.99 8.67 -16.99
C LYS A 45 -8.88 7.82 -15.73
N ALA A 46 -9.86 6.96 -15.46
CA ALA A 46 -9.86 6.12 -14.28
C ALA A 46 -8.59 5.25 -14.19
N GLU A 47 -8.15 4.64 -15.29
CA GLU A 47 -6.92 3.85 -15.34
C GLU A 47 -5.65 4.68 -15.07
N GLU A 48 -5.57 5.90 -15.62
CA GLU A 48 -4.44 6.81 -15.39
C GLU A 48 -4.35 7.26 -13.94
N TYR A 49 -5.51 7.59 -13.33
CA TYR A 49 -5.59 7.86 -11.90
C TYR A 49 -5.13 6.66 -11.10
N LEU A 50 -5.65 5.46 -11.41
CA LEU A 50 -5.31 4.23 -10.70
C LEU A 50 -3.81 3.95 -10.69
N GLU A 51 -3.14 4.10 -11.84
CA GLU A 51 -1.69 3.91 -11.94
C GLU A 51 -0.92 4.88 -11.04
N ASN A 52 -1.36 6.14 -10.94
CA ASN A 52 -0.76 7.12 -10.05
C ASN A 52 -1.11 6.87 -8.58
N ALA A 53 -2.36 6.55 -8.29
CA ALA A 53 -2.92 6.32 -6.95
C ALA A 53 -2.16 5.21 -6.22
N ILE A 54 -1.86 4.10 -6.92
CA ILE A 54 -1.05 3.00 -6.37
C ILE A 54 0.31 3.51 -5.86
N VAL A 55 0.89 4.51 -6.52
CA VAL A 55 2.15 5.13 -6.10
C VAL A 55 1.92 6.11 -4.95
N THR A 56 0.93 7.02 -5.06
CA THR A 56 0.65 8.06 -4.05
C THR A 56 0.13 7.54 -2.73
N THR A 57 -0.34 6.29 -2.65
CA THR A 57 -0.58 5.62 -1.34
C THR A 57 0.66 5.53 -0.46
N GLY A 58 1.86 5.53 -1.05
CA GLY A 58 3.12 5.36 -0.31
C GLY A 58 3.36 3.94 0.22
N ALA A 59 2.42 3.00 0.00
CA ALA A 59 2.55 1.61 0.43
C ALA A 59 3.82 0.96 -0.15
N HIS A 60 4.14 1.27 -1.41
CA HIS A 60 5.36 0.79 -2.06
C HIS A 60 6.64 1.31 -1.38
N VAL A 61 6.64 2.56 -0.89
CA VAL A 61 7.76 3.13 -0.11
C VAL A 61 7.88 2.43 1.24
N ALA A 62 6.77 2.24 1.94
CA ALA A 62 6.74 1.55 3.23
C ALA A 62 7.25 0.11 3.11
N LEU A 63 6.80 -0.64 2.10
CA LEU A 63 7.26 -2.01 1.83
C LEU A 63 8.74 -2.06 1.43
N ALA A 64 9.21 -1.13 0.60
CA ALA A 64 10.64 -1.04 0.26
C ALA A 64 11.50 -0.77 1.51
N HIS A 65 11.04 0.08 2.43
CA HIS A 65 11.73 0.29 3.70
C HIS A 65 11.69 -0.94 4.60
N ALA A 66 10.56 -1.64 4.64
CA ALA A 66 10.42 -2.88 5.39
C ALA A 66 11.37 -3.97 4.89
N PHE A 67 11.56 -4.10 3.56
CA PHE A 67 12.56 -4.99 2.97
C PHE A 67 13.96 -4.74 3.57
N PHE A 68 14.39 -3.48 3.62
CA PHE A 68 15.70 -3.10 4.19
C PHE A 68 15.83 -3.38 5.70
N LEU A 69 14.71 -3.58 6.41
CA LEU A 69 14.70 -3.88 7.83
C LEU A 69 14.67 -5.39 8.12
N VAL A 70 13.98 -6.17 7.29
CA VAL A 70 13.80 -7.62 7.54
C VAL A 70 14.88 -8.48 6.91
N ASP A 71 15.48 -8.06 5.79
CA ASP A 71 16.49 -8.84 5.09
C ASP A 71 17.91 -8.38 5.43
N GLN A 72 18.78 -9.36 5.72
CA GLN A 72 20.18 -9.14 6.10
C GLN A 72 21.07 -9.01 4.87
N GLY A 73 21.01 -7.84 4.24
CA GLY A 73 21.80 -7.50 3.06
C GLY A 73 20.97 -7.52 1.78
N ILE A 74 21.40 -6.72 0.81
CA ILE A 74 20.72 -6.52 -0.46
C ILE A 74 21.69 -6.95 -1.55
N THR A 75 21.30 -7.92 -2.37
CA THR A 75 22.03 -8.19 -3.60
C THR A 75 21.71 -7.11 -4.63
N LYS A 76 22.65 -6.81 -5.53
CA LYS A 76 22.41 -5.87 -6.64
C LYS A 76 21.13 -6.23 -7.42
N ARG A 77 20.87 -7.52 -7.61
CA ARG A 77 19.67 -8.04 -8.28
C ARG A 77 18.38 -7.63 -7.56
N GLU A 78 18.31 -7.80 -6.24
CA GLU A 78 17.15 -7.39 -5.45
C GLU A 78 16.97 -5.87 -5.46
N GLY A 79 18.08 -5.12 -5.40
CA GLY A 79 18.08 -3.67 -5.55
C GLY A 79 17.48 -3.22 -6.89
N ASP A 80 17.93 -3.80 -8.00
CA ASP A 80 17.42 -3.51 -9.34
C ASP A 80 15.93 -3.88 -9.50
N LEU A 81 15.46 -4.92 -8.81
CA LEU A 81 14.04 -5.28 -8.76
C LEU A 81 13.23 -4.26 -7.97
N LEU A 82 13.70 -3.85 -6.79
CA LEU A 82 13.04 -2.85 -5.94
C LEU A 82 12.93 -1.49 -6.61
N ALA A 83 13.96 -1.09 -7.36
CA ALA A 83 13.95 0.13 -8.18
C ALA A 83 12.77 0.18 -9.17
N LYS A 84 12.27 -0.98 -9.60
CA LYS A 84 11.17 -1.10 -10.56
C LYS A 84 9.79 -1.23 -9.91
N ILE A 85 9.70 -1.32 -8.58
CA ILE A 85 8.49 -1.73 -7.84
C ILE A 85 8.04 -3.13 -8.31
N PRO A 86 8.58 -4.21 -7.71
CA PRO A 86 8.31 -5.58 -8.13
C PRO A 86 6.83 -5.94 -7.95
N GLY A 87 6.37 -6.96 -8.69
CA GLY A 87 4.97 -7.42 -8.70
C GLY A 87 4.38 -7.69 -7.32
N ILE A 88 5.18 -8.24 -6.40
CA ILE A 88 4.77 -8.45 -5.01
C ILE A 88 4.45 -7.14 -4.27
N ILE A 89 5.25 -6.08 -4.47
CA ILE A 89 5.05 -4.78 -3.84
C ILE A 89 3.91 -4.03 -4.53
N SER A 90 3.89 -4.02 -5.86
CA SER A 90 2.83 -3.32 -6.61
C SER A 90 1.46 -3.94 -6.36
N SER A 91 1.35 -5.26 -6.26
CA SER A 91 0.10 -5.94 -5.94
C SER A 91 -0.38 -5.63 -4.53
N ALA A 92 0.53 -5.65 -3.54
CA ALA A 92 0.19 -5.28 -2.17
C ALA A 92 -0.20 -3.80 -2.05
N ALA A 93 0.53 -2.89 -2.70
CA ALA A 93 0.21 -1.47 -2.75
C ALA A 93 -1.13 -1.20 -3.43
N ASN A 94 -1.44 -1.92 -4.52
CA ASN A 94 -2.73 -1.81 -5.20
C ASN A 94 -3.89 -2.23 -4.28
N ILE A 95 -3.75 -3.34 -3.55
CA ILE A 95 -4.77 -3.75 -2.56
C ILE A 95 -4.99 -2.64 -1.52
N VAL A 96 -3.92 -2.07 -0.96
CA VAL A 96 -4.01 -0.96 0.00
C VAL A 96 -4.75 0.24 -0.60
N CYS A 97 -4.35 0.66 -1.80
CA CYS A 97 -4.98 1.76 -2.55
C CYS A 97 -6.47 1.56 -2.77
N GLN A 98 -6.87 0.39 -3.26
CA GLN A 98 -8.27 0.15 -3.59
C GLN A 98 -9.15 0.07 -2.34
N TRP A 99 -8.61 -0.42 -1.21
CA TRP A 99 -9.35 -0.38 0.07
C TRP A 99 -9.51 1.03 0.59
N ASP A 100 -8.51 1.88 0.44
CA ASP A 100 -8.57 3.32 0.75
C ASP A 100 -9.64 4.02 -0.11
N ASP A 101 -9.58 3.84 -1.44
CA ASP A 101 -10.57 4.39 -2.39
C ASP A 101 -12.00 3.87 -2.18
N LEU A 102 -12.17 2.64 -1.69
CA LEU A 102 -13.47 2.06 -1.33
C LEU A 102 -13.99 2.54 0.02
N GLY A 103 -13.07 2.98 0.87
CA GLY A 103 -13.31 3.43 2.22
C GLY A 103 -14.37 4.51 2.26
N SER A 104 -15.17 4.48 3.31
CA SER A 104 -16.25 5.45 3.57
C SER A 104 -15.78 6.60 4.46
N ALA A 105 -14.46 6.88 4.47
CA ALA A 105 -13.92 8.02 5.19
C ALA A 105 -14.64 9.30 4.74
N LYS A 106 -15.26 9.99 5.69
CA LYS A 106 -16.06 11.21 5.51
C LYS A 106 -15.23 12.48 5.66
N ASP A 107 -13.97 12.38 6.06
CA ASP A 107 -13.01 13.49 6.12
C ASP A 107 -12.07 13.39 4.91
N GLU A 108 -11.76 14.46 4.19
CA GLU A 108 -11.42 15.81 4.65
C GLU A 108 -12.28 16.90 3.99
N ASN A 109 -12.21 18.16 4.44
CA ASN A 109 -12.81 19.38 3.83
C ASN A 109 -12.34 19.66 2.36
N GLN A 110 -12.30 18.66 1.49
CA GLN A 110 -11.71 18.71 0.15
C GLN A 110 -12.70 19.06 -0.96
N GLU A 111 -13.92 19.51 -0.61
CA GLU A 111 -14.95 19.96 -1.56
C GLU A 111 -15.20 18.98 -2.73
N GLY A 112 -14.99 17.67 -2.51
CA GLY A 112 -15.13 16.63 -3.54
C GLY A 112 -14.10 16.70 -4.68
N ARG A 113 -12.93 17.29 -4.43
CA ARG A 113 -11.87 17.47 -5.43
C ARG A 113 -10.81 16.37 -5.43
N ASP A 114 -10.69 15.54 -4.39
CA ASP A 114 -10.00 14.26 -4.52
C ASP A 114 -10.91 13.29 -5.28
N GLY A 115 -10.53 13.01 -6.52
CA GLY A 115 -11.28 12.05 -7.32
C GLY A 115 -10.99 10.65 -6.81
N SER A 116 -11.80 10.10 -5.90
CA SER A 116 -11.72 8.66 -5.63
C SER A 116 -11.85 7.87 -6.93
N TYR A 117 -11.14 6.74 -7.05
CA TYR A 117 -11.20 5.92 -8.27
C TYR A 117 -12.65 5.55 -8.63
N VAL A 118 -13.49 5.27 -7.62
CA VAL A 118 -14.93 4.98 -7.79
C VAL A 118 -15.64 6.15 -8.51
N ASN A 119 -15.40 7.38 -8.08
CA ASN A 119 -16.03 8.57 -8.66
C ASN A 119 -15.58 8.80 -10.10
N LEU A 120 -14.28 8.61 -10.39
CA LEU A 120 -13.74 8.71 -11.74
C LEU A 120 -14.33 7.65 -12.66
N TYR A 121 -14.40 6.40 -12.18
CA TYR A 121 -14.94 5.27 -12.92
C TYR A 121 -16.41 5.49 -13.31
N ILE A 122 -17.24 5.99 -12.38
CA ILE A 122 -18.64 6.33 -12.64
C ILE A 122 -18.77 7.44 -13.70
N LYS A 123 -17.93 8.48 -13.61
CA LYS A 123 -17.94 9.59 -14.58
C LYS A 123 -17.55 9.12 -15.99
N GLU A 124 -16.60 8.20 -16.09
CA GLU A 124 -16.15 7.64 -17.36
C GLU A 124 -17.16 6.65 -17.97
N HIS A 125 -17.89 5.91 -17.14
CA HIS A 125 -18.82 4.86 -17.55
C HIS A 125 -20.28 5.29 -17.33
N LEU A 126 -20.80 6.12 -18.23
CA LEU A 126 -22.19 6.63 -18.15
C LEU A 126 -23.20 5.49 -18.01
N GLY A 127 -24.04 5.57 -16.97
CA GLY A 127 -25.10 4.60 -16.69
C GLY A 127 -24.72 3.49 -15.71
N ILE A 128 -23.46 3.45 -15.23
CA ILE A 128 -23.09 2.56 -14.14
C ILE A 128 -23.65 3.05 -12.80
N SER A 129 -24.12 2.13 -11.96
CA SER A 129 -24.53 2.45 -10.60
C SER A 129 -23.30 2.58 -9.68
N VAL A 130 -23.46 3.28 -8.56
CA VAL A 130 -22.43 3.33 -7.50
C VAL A 130 -22.05 1.92 -7.05
N GLN A 131 -23.05 1.03 -6.92
CA GLN A 131 -22.83 -0.36 -6.57
C GLN A 131 -22.01 -1.10 -7.63
N GLY A 132 -22.32 -0.93 -8.92
CA GLY A 132 -21.56 -1.55 -10.01
C GLY A 132 -20.10 -1.05 -10.06
N ALA A 133 -19.86 0.22 -9.77
CA ALA A 133 -18.51 0.76 -9.65
C ALA A 133 -17.75 0.16 -8.44
N ARG A 134 -18.41 0.01 -7.28
CA ARG A 134 -17.82 -0.66 -6.11
C ARG A 134 -17.51 -2.13 -6.37
N GLU A 135 -18.38 -2.84 -7.09
CA GLU A 135 -18.15 -4.23 -7.51
C GLU A 135 -16.94 -4.36 -8.44
N HIS A 136 -16.78 -3.42 -9.37
CA HIS A 136 -15.60 -3.35 -10.23
C HIS A 136 -14.32 -3.16 -9.42
N VAL A 137 -14.30 -2.26 -8.44
CA VAL A 137 -13.14 -2.08 -7.55
C VAL A 137 -12.86 -3.35 -6.74
N MET A 138 -13.88 -4.03 -6.25
CA MET A 138 -13.69 -5.33 -5.59
C MET A 138 -13.09 -6.37 -6.53
N GLN A 139 -13.44 -6.37 -7.81
CA GLN A 139 -12.80 -7.22 -8.81
C GLN A 139 -11.32 -6.88 -8.98
N ILE A 140 -10.96 -5.59 -9.02
CA ILE A 140 -9.55 -5.15 -9.05
C ILE A 140 -8.78 -5.67 -7.82
N ILE A 141 -9.37 -5.57 -6.63
CA ILE A 141 -8.78 -6.10 -5.38
C ILE A 141 -8.58 -7.61 -5.47
N LEU A 142 -9.57 -8.36 -5.94
CA LEU A 142 -9.48 -9.81 -6.09
C LEU A 142 -8.38 -10.21 -7.07
N ASP A 143 -8.23 -9.49 -8.18
CA ASP A 143 -7.19 -9.76 -9.16
C ASP A 143 -5.80 -9.35 -8.65
N ALA A 144 -5.70 -8.28 -7.85
CA ALA A 144 -4.47 -7.93 -7.15
C ALA A 144 -4.08 -9.00 -6.11
N TRP A 145 -5.04 -9.61 -5.40
CA TRP A 145 -4.80 -10.76 -4.51
C TRP A 145 -4.29 -11.98 -5.26
N LYS A 146 -4.88 -12.33 -6.41
CA LYS A 146 -4.40 -13.44 -7.25
C LYS A 146 -2.95 -13.21 -7.68
N ARG A 147 -2.62 -11.99 -8.14
CA ARG A 147 -1.25 -11.60 -8.49
C ARG A 147 -0.30 -11.68 -7.29
N LEU A 148 -0.69 -11.12 -6.15
CA LEU A 148 0.12 -11.16 -4.93
C LEU A 148 0.44 -12.60 -4.48
N ASN A 149 -0.54 -13.51 -4.57
CA ASN A 149 -0.34 -14.92 -4.25
C ASN A 149 0.60 -15.60 -5.26
N GLN A 150 0.46 -15.31 -6.56
CA GLN A 150 1.37 -15.82 -7.59
C GLN A 150 2.81 -15.35 -7.38
N GLU A 151 3.00 -14.05 -7.12
CA GLU A 151 4.31 -13.44 -6.84
C GLU A 151 4.94 -13.95 -5.52
N SER A 152 4.12 -14.45 -4.59
CA SER A 152 4.59 -15.06 -3.34
C SER A 152 5.08 -16.49 -3.51
N CYS A 153 4.70 -17.17 -4.61
CA CYS A 153 5.08 -18.55 -4.89
C CYS A 153 6.45 -18.65 -5.60
N PRO A 154 7.20 -19.76 -5.44
CA PRO A 154 8.41 -20.00 -6.21
C PRO A 154 8.16 -20.00 -7.72
N PRO A 155 9.05 -19.42 -8.55
CA PRO A 155 10.31 -18.77 -8.17
C PRO A 155 10.10 -17.29 -7.75
N ASN A 156 10.17 -17.03 -6.44
CA ASN A 156 10.12 -15.69 -5.85
C ASN A 156 11.55 -15.28 -5.45
N PRO A 157 12.09 -14.14 -5.93
CA PRO A 157 13.44 -13.70 -5.62
C PRO A 157 13.61 -13.14 -4.20
N PHE A 158 12.52 -12.91 -3.46
CA PHE A 158 12.53 -12.33 -2.13
C PHE A 158 12.50 -13.38 -1.02
N SER A 159 12.94 -13.00 0.18
CA SER A 159 12.90 -13.88 1.33
C SER A 159 11.46 -14.22 1.75
N PRO A 160 11.24 -15.39 2.40
CA PRO A 160 9.95 -15.71 2.99
C PRO A 160 9.47 -14.68 4.03
N CYS A 161 10.41 -14.01 4.71
CA CYS A 161 10.10 -12.98 5.70
C CYS A 161 9.53 -11.73 5.02
N PHE A 162 10.20 -11.22 3.98
CA PHE A 162 9.69 -10.08 3.22
C PHE A 162 8.37 -10.38 2.49
N THR A 163 8.25 -11.60 1.94
CA THR A 163 7.00 -12.06 1.33
C THR A 163 5.84 -12.00 2.33
N LYS A 164 6.08 -12.45 3.58
CA LYS A 164 5.10 -12.36 4.66
C LYS A 164 4.76 -10.92 5.04
N VAL A 165 5.73 -10.01 5.00
CA VAL A 165 5.49 -8.57 5.21
C VAL A 165 4.54 -8.03 4.14
N CYS A 166 4.77 -8.31 2.86
CA CYS A 166 3.91 -7.86 1.76
C CYS A 166 2.48 -8.42 1.92
N LEU A 167 2.34 -9.72 2.18
CA LEU A 167 1.04 -10.36 2.41
C LEU A 167 0.31 -9.75 3.61
N ASN A 168 1.00 -9.52 4.72
CA ASN A 168 0.39 -8.95 5.90
C ASN A 168 0.03 -7.47 5.71
N GLY A 169 0.84 -6.70 4.98
CA GLY A 169 0.51 -5.33 4.59
C GLY A 169 -0.80 -5.28 3.81
N ALA A 170 -0.98 -6.17 2.83
CA ALA A 170 -2.24 -6.28 2.08
C ALA A 170 -3.42 -6.74 2.96
N ARG A 171 -3.21 -7.64 3.93
CA ARG A 171 -4.27 -8.09 4.87
C ARG A 171 -4.74 -7.00 5.83
N MET A 172 -3.88 -6.04 6.16
CA MET A 172 -4.24 -4.93 7.04
C MET A 172 -5.16 -3.91 6.38
N ALA A 173 -5.12 -3.79 5.04
CA ALA A 173 -5.90 -2.81 4.29
C ALA A 173 -7.41 -2.79 4.65
N PRO A 174 -8.16 -3.91 4.60
CA PRO A 174 -9.57 -3.91 4.99
C PRO A 174 -9.81 -3.54 6.47
N LEU A 175 -8.85 -3.76 7.37
CA LEU A 175 -9.00 -3.37 8.77
C LEU A 175 -8.84 -1.86 8.95
N MET A 176 -7.99 -1.24 8.14
CA MET A 176 -7.66 0.19 8.21
C MET A 176 -8.67 1.09 7.51
N TYR A 177 -9.36 0.59 6.48
CA TYR A 177 -10.22 1.41 5.62
C TYR A 177 -11.71 1.03 5.65
N ASN A 178 -12.10 0.12 6.55
CA ASN A 178 -13.50 -0.26 6.74
C ASN A 178 -14.15 0.54 7.87
N TYR A 179 -14.46 1.81 7.58
CA TYR A 179 -15.12 2.73 8.49
C TYR A 179 -16.60 2.41 8.66
N ASP A 180 -17.12 2.55 9.87
CA ASP A 180 -18.54 2.51 10.14
C ASP A 180 -19.24 3.85 9.80
N GLU A 181 -20.56 3.91 10.00
CA GLU A 181 -21.35 5.12 9.73
C GLU A 181 -20.90 6.33 10.59
N HIS A 182 -20.27 6.05 11.73
CA HIS A 182 -19.75 7.02 12.70
C HIS A 182 -18.28 7.36 12.50
N GLN A 183 -17.64 6.84 11.44
CA GLN A 183 -16.21 7.08 11.14
C GLN A 183 -15.25 6.42 12.13
N ASN A 184 -15.70 5.39 12.84
CA ASN A 184 -14.84 4.55 13.65
C ASN A 184 -14.33 3.36 12.84
N LEU A 185 -13.28 2.70 13.36
CA LEU A 185 -12.70 1.49 12.80
C LEU A 185 -12.89 0.32 13.77
N PRO A 186 -14.13 -0.17 13.99
CA PRO A 186 -14.42 -1.16 15.02
C PRO A 186 -13.63 -2.47 14.82
N ALA A 187 -13.41 -2.89 13.58
CA ALA A 187 -12.60 -4.06 13.27
C ALA A 187 -11.12 -3.89 13.68
N LEU A 188 -10.57 -2.68 13.53
CA LEU A 188 -9.22 -2.36 13.98
C LEU A 188 -9.15 -2.29 15.51
N GLU A 189 -10.14 -1.66 16.15
CA GLU A 189 -10.23 -1.56 17.61
C GLU A 189 -10.30 -2.94 18.26
N GLU A 190 -11.17 -3.82 17.75
CA GLU A 190 -11.27 -5.21 18.20
C GLU A 190 -9.92 -5.93 18.02
N HIS A 191 -9.29 -5.78 16.85
CA HIS A 191 -8.00 -6.41 16.57
C HIS A 191 -6.90 -5.93 17.54
N VAL A 192 -6.87 -4.64 17.89
CA VAL A 192 -5.92 -4.08 18.87
C VAL A 192 -6.20 -4.61 20.26
N GLN A 193 -7.47 -4.63 20.69
CA GLN A 193 -7.86 -5.11 22.02
C GLN A 193 -7.53 -6.59 22.22
N VAL A 194 -7.87 -7.44 21.25
CA VAL A 194 -7.58 -8.88 21.30
C VAL A 194 -6.06 -9.13 21.38
N ASN A 195 -5.27 -8.42 20.58
CA ASN A 195 -3.82 -8.56 20.60
C ASN A 195 -3.19 -8.03 21.89
N ALA A 196 -3.70 -6.93 22.45
CA ALA A 196 -3.25 -6.40 23.72
C ALA A 196 -3.56 -7.38 24.87
N ALA A 197 -4.78 -7.92 24.93
CA ALA A 197 -5.19 -8.91 25.92
C ALA A 197 -4.35 -10.20 25.81
N ARG A 198 -4.12 -10.69 24.58
CA ARG A 198 -3.28 -11.87 24.35
C ARG A 198 -1.84 -11.65 24.80
N LYS A 199 -1.29 -10.45 24.60
CA LYS A 199 0.06 -10.09 25.06
C LYS A 199 0.14 -10.01 26.58
N LEU A 200 -0.88 -9.46 27.24
CA LEU A 200 -0.96 -9.42 28.70
C LEU A 200 -1.08 -10.82 29.31
N SER A 201 -1.89 -11.71 28.73
CA SER A 201 -1.97 -13.10 29.15
C SER A 201 -0.66 -13.86 28.94
N TYR A 202 0.01 -13.69 27.79
CA TYR A 202 1.32 -14.29 27.55
C TYR A 202 2.40 -13.81 28.54
N LEU A 203 2.27 -12.59 29.04
CA LEU A 203 3.17 -11.99 30.03
C LEU A 203 2.72 -12.26 31.49
N GLY A 204 1.63 -13.01 31.71
CA GLY A 204 1.14 -13.40 33.03
C GLY A 204 0.42 -12.31 33.82
N TYR A 205 -0.06 -11.25 33.15
CA TYR A 205 -0.82 -10.16 33.79
C TYR A 205 -2.34 -10.42 33.80
N LEU A 206 -2.80 -11.43 33.07
CA LEU A 206 -4.18 -11.93 32.97
C LEU A 206 -4.15 -13.46 32.98
#